data_AF-A0A970LY33-F1
#
_entry.id   AF-A0A970LY33-F1
#
_cell.length_a   1.000
_cell.length_b   1.000
_cell.length_c   1.000
_cell.angle_alpha   90.00
_cell.angle_beta   90.00
_cell.angle_gamma   90.00
#
_symmetry.space_group_name_H-M   'P 1'
#
loop_
_entity.id
_entity.type
_entity.pdbx_description
1 polymer ?
#
loop_
_entity_poly.entity_id
_entity_poly.type
_entity_poly.pdbx_seq_one_letter_code
_entity_poly.pdbx_strand_id
1 'polypeptide(L)'
;IYIAASVACALSSVIYQLILFRVLQAIGGSAASAVATAMVKDVYNGRKRETVITLVQSTVVISPAVAPVLGAFMLTYTSWQGLFWMLSLIGVVSLVGCLLLEETICHRHAGTVMQSMRQLGTTLKNPGFAALLVTFSMVSTASLAFISTSSYIYENRFGLSPQSYSFYFAINAIGLILGPLLYLRLSRRFSRKAIIVPCFAAMIIGGVLVCLFGSIGPLFFALTLLPASLMGSCVRPAGICYMLEQQKEHSGAASSLINCFSLVFGSVGMFIASLDEANLALIGVINIAVGVFCLMGWTVIGKRNLIKSAVVD
;
A
#
# COMPACT_ATOMS: atom_id res chain seq x y z
N ILE A 1 19.25 -11.01 -5.81
CA ILE A 1 18.04 -11.06 -6.67
C ILE A 1 17.67 -9.66 -7.18
N TYR A 2 17.33 -8.70 -6.30
CA TYR A 2 16.89 -7.35 -6.71
C TYR A 2 17.84 -6.64 -7.69
N ILE A 3 19.15 -6.62 -7.39
CA ILE A 3 20.18 -5.99 -8.24
C ILE A 3 20.22 -6.64 -9.63
N ALA A 4 20.40 -7.96 -9.68
CA ALA A 4 20.46 -8.71 -10.94
C ALA A 4 19.17 -8.53 -11.78
N ALA A 5 18.00 -8.56 -11.14
CA ALA A 5 16.73 -8.30 -11.81
C ALA A 5 16.62 -6.86 -12.33
N SER A 6 17.14 -5.87 -11.59
CA SER A 6 17.17 -4.47 -12.02
C SER A 6 18.07 -4.28 -13.25
N VAL A 7 19.26 -4.91 -13.28
CA VAL A 7 20.13 -4.93 -14.46
C VAL A 7 19.44 -5.61 -15.64
N ALA A 8 18.78 -6.75 -15.41
CA ALA A 8 18.05 -7.46 -16.45
C ALA A 8 16.88 -6.64 -17.01
N CYS A 9 16.16 -5.88 -16.18
CA CYS A 9 15.15 -4.90 -16.64
C CYS A 9 15.77 -3.81 -17.52
N ALA A 10 16.95 -3.29 -17.17
CA ALA A 10 17.61 -2.25 -17.97
C ALA A 10 18.06 -2.76 -19.35
N LEU A 11 18.39 -4.04 -19.45
CA LEU A 11 18.84 -4.72 -20.67
C LEU A 11 17.70 -5.37 -21.47
N SER A 12 16.45 -5.31 -20.98
CA SER A 12 15.33 -5.98 -21.63
C SER A 12 15.01 -5.35 -22.99
N SER A 13 14.81 -6.20 -24.00
CA SER A 13 14.49 -5.77 -25.37
C SER A 13 13.03 -5.97 -25.74
N VAL A 14 12.28 -6.78 -24.97
CA VAL A 14 10.87 -7.10 -25.23
C VAL A 14 10.06 -6.99 -23.95
N ILE A 15 8.80 -6.54 -24.05
CA ILE A 15 7.91 -6.32 -22.91
C ILE A 15 7.75 -7.55 -22.00
N TYR A 16 7.68 -8.76 -22.57
CA TYR A 16 7.55 -10.00 -21.79
C TYR A 16 8.78 -10.27 -20.90
N GLN A 17 9.99 -9.93 -21.36
CA GLN A 17 11.21 -10.02 -20.55
C GLN A 17 11.17 -8.99 -19.42
N LEU A 18 10.76 -7.75 -19.72
CA LEU A 18 10.63 -6.70 -18.71
C LEU A 18 9.65 -7.09 -17.61
N ILE A 19 8.50 -7.69 -17.96
CA ILE A 19 7.51 -8.19 -17.01
C ILE A 19 8.11 -9.31 -16.14
N LEU A 20 8.77 -10.30 -16.74
CA LEU A 20 9.41 -11.40 -16.01
C LEU A 20 10.45 -10.87 -15.01
N PHE A 21 11.31 -9.96 -15.43
CA PHE A 21 12.33 -9.39 -14.56
C PHE A 21 11.74 -8.48 -13.48
N ARG A 22 10.63 -7.77 -13.74
CA ARG A 22 9.86 -7.04 -12.72
C ARG A 22 9.32 -7.96 -11.63
N VAL A 23 8.87 -9.18 -11.99
CA VAL A 23 8.46 -10.18 -11.00
C VAL A 23 9.64 -10.58 -10.11
N LEU A 24 10.80 -10.88 -10.70
CA LEU A 24 12.02 -11.19 -9.92
C LEU A 24 12.48 -10.02 -9.05
N GLN A 25 12.37 -8.79 -9.56
CA GLN A 25 12.69 -7.56 -8.84
C GLN A 25 11.76 -7.38 -7.63
N ALA A 26 10.45 -7.65 -7.79
CA ALA A 26 9.47 -7.60 -6.70
C ALA A 26 9.72 -8.66 -5.62
N ILE A 27 10.11 -9.89 -6.01
CA ILE A 27 10.53 -10.93 -5.06
C ILE A 27 11.75 -10.47 -4.25
N GLY A 28 12.75 -9.90 -4.89
CA GLY A 28 13.94 -9.37 -4.20
C GLY A 28 13.61 -8.23 -3.24
N GLY A 29 12.78 -7.27 -3.67
CA GLY A 29 12.41 -6.11 -2.86
C GLY A 29 11.52 -6.46 -1.66
N SER A 30 10.57 -7.39 -1.84
CA SER A 30 9.69 -7.86 -0.76
C SER A 30 10.47 -8.62 0.32
N ALA A 31 11.43 -9.47 -0.06
CA ALA A 31 12.32 -10.15 0.88
C ALA A 31 13.14 -9.14 1.70
N ALA A 32 13.73 -8.13 1.05
CA ALA A 32 14.52 -7.09 1.73
C ALA A 32 13.67 -6.30 2.75
N SER A 33 12.46 -5.90 2.38
CA SER A 33 11.53 -5.18 3.28
C SER A 33 11.13 -6.00 4.50
N ALA A 34 10.85 -7.29 4.30
CA ALA A 34 10.50 -8.21 5.39
C ALA A 34 11.65 -8.40 6.38
N VAL A 35 12.87 -8.64 5.87
CA VAL A 35 14.08 -8.83 6.69
C VAL A 35 14.44 -7.54 7.42
N ALA A 36 14.41 -6.38 6.76
CA ALA A 36 14.71 -5.09 7.40
C ALA A 36 13.79 -4.83 8.62
N THR A 37 12.50 -5.16 8.51
CA THR A 37 11.57 -5.01 9.64
C THR A 37 11.84 -6.02 10.75
N ALA A 38 12.29 -7.23 10.42
CA ALA A 38 12.67 -8.25 11.40
C ALA A 38 13.93 -7.85 12.18
N MET A 39 14.98 -7.39 11.49
CA MET A 39 16.23 -6.94 12.11
C MET A 39 16.00 -5.85 13.17
N VAL A 40 15.11 -4.88 12.89
CA VAL A 40 14.76 -3.85 13.87
C VAL A 40 14.10 -4.43 15.13
N LYS A 41 13.28 -5.47 14.97
CA LYS A 41 12.61 -6.15 16.09
C LYS A 41 13.57 -7.01 16.91
N ASP A 42 14.63 -7.52 16.28
CA ASP A 42 15.63 -8.39 16.91
C ASP A 42 16.63 -7.56 17.74
N VAL A 43 17.04 -6.39 17.25
CA VAL A 43 18.08 -5.56 17.89
C VAL A 43 17.52 -4.59 18.94
N TYR A 44 16.33 -4.03 18.72
CA TYR A 44 15.79 -2.99 19.58
C TYR A 44 14.65 -3.50 20.48
N ASN A 45 14.59 -2.98 21.71
CA ASN A 45 13.54 -3.28 22.67
C ASN A 45 12.83 -2.01 23.18
N GLY A 46 11.60 -2.19 23.65
CA GLY A 46 10.77 -1.14 24.24
C GLY A 46 10.62 0.10 23.35
N ARG A 47 10.74 1.29 23.94
CA ARG A 47 10.51 2.57 23.25
C ARG A 47 11.48 2.85 22.09
N LYS A 48 12.71 2.34 22.15
CA LYS A 48 13.68 2.48 21.05
C LYS A 48 13.20 1.70 19.82
N ARG A 49 12.66 0.50 20.01
CA ARG A 49 12.07 -0.30 18.92
C ARG A 49 10.92 0.42 18.24
N GLU A 50 10.00 0.97 19.02
CA GLU A 50 8.86 1.73 18.49
C GLU A 50 9.33 2.91 17.63
N THR A 51 10.36 3.63 18.09
CA THR A 51 10.92 4.78 17.37
C THR A 51 11.54 4.35 16.03
N VAL A 52 12.37 3.31 16.03
CA VAL A 52 13.03 2.83 14.81
C VAL A 52 12.03 2.20 13.84
N ILE A 53 11.06 1.41 14.32
CA ILE A 53 9.98 0.87 13.46
C ILE A 53 9.19 2.02 12.85
N THR A 54 8.85 3.05 13.61
CA THR A 54 8.13 4.21 13.09
C THR A 54 8.93 4.89 11.98
N LEU A 55 10.23 5.12 12.19
CA LEU A 55 11.10 5.71 11.17
C LEU A 55 11.10 4.90 9.86
N VAL A 56 11.28 3.57 9.97
CA VAL A 56 11.27 2.67 8.81
C VAL A 56 9.92 2.68 8.09
N GLN A 57 8.82 2.65 8.84
CA GLN A 57 7.47 2.68 8.27
C GLN A 57 7.13 4.05 7.67
N SER A 58 7.64 5.15 8.22
CA SER A 58 7.49 6.48 7.64
C SER A 58 8.12 6.55 6.25
N THR A 59 9.27 5.93 6.02
CA THR A 59 9.89 5.86 4.69
C THR A 59 8.98 5.21 3.65
N VAL A 60 8.26 4.15 4.02
CA VAL A 60 7.29 3.47 3.13
C VAL A 60 6.14 4.39 2.73
N VAL A 61 5.67 5.24 3.65
CA VAL A 61 4.58 6.19 3.40
C VAL A 61 5.02 7.39 2.57
N ILE A 62 6.27 7.84 2.75
CA ILE A 62 6.86 8.96 2.01
C ILE A 62 7.26 8.55 0.59
N SER A 63 7.66 7.29 0.38
CA SER A 63 8.20 6.80 -0.90
C SER A 63 7.28 7.08 -2.10
N PRO A 64 5.95 6.82 -2.06
CA PRO A 64 5.06 7.14 -3.18
C PRO A 64 4.98 8.63 -3.51
N ALA A 65 5.18 9.53 -2.54
CA ALA A 65 5.15 10.97 -2.80
C ALA A 65 6.44 11.45 -3.49
N VAL A 66 7.58 10.88 -3.11
CA VAL A 66 8.90 11.26 -3.62
C VAL A 66 9.22 10.58 -4.95
N ALA A 67 8.74 9.35 -5.16
CA ALA A 67 9.09 8.54 -6.33
C ALA A 67 8.71 9.19 -7.68
N PRO A 68 7.50 9.76 -7.90
CA PRO A 68 7.17 10.43 -9.15
C PRO A 68 8.04 11.65 -9.41
N VAL A 69 8.35 12.44 -8.38
CA VAL A 69 9.20 13.64 -8.49
C VAL A 69 10.62 13.27 -8.92
N LEU A 70 11.24 12.31 -8.22
CA LEU A 70 12.59 11.84 -8.56
C LEU A 70 12.61 11.13 -9.93
N GLY A 71 11.57 10.34 -10.24
CA GLY A 71 11.43 9.65 -11.51
C GLY A 71 11.30 10.63 -12.69
N ALA A 72 10.40 11.60 -12.58
CA ALA A 72 10.21 12.64 -13.59
C ALA A 72 11.46 13.50 -13.78
N PHE A 73 12.17 13.83 -12.70
CA PHE A 73 13.44 14.54 -12.77
C PHE A 73 14.51 13.73 -13.49
N MET A 74 14.69 12.46 -13.13
CA MET A 74 15.65 11.56 -13.79
C MET A 74 15.36 11.40 -15.29
N LEU A 75 14.09 11.30 -15.67
CA LEU A 75 13.68 11.19 -17.07
C LEU A 75 14.06 12.41 -17.94
N THR A 76 14.47 13.53 -17.35
CA THR A 76 15.01 14.68 -18.10
C THR A 76 16.46 14.47 -18.55
N TYR A 77 17.23 13.61 -17.87
CA TYR A 77 18.65 13.35 -18.16
C TYR A 77 18.90 11.95 -18.72
N THR A 78 17.98 11.01 -18.47
CA THR A 78 18.11 9.62 -18.91
C THR A 78 16.80 9.08 -19.46
N SER A 79 16.88 7.96 -20.19
CA SER A 79 15.72 7.16 -20.55
C SER A 79 15.24 6.28 -19.37
N TRP A 80 14.12 5.58 -19.58
CA TRP A 80 13.56 4.62 -18.62
C TRP A 80 14.54 3.50 -18.24
N GLN A 81 15.47 3.11 -19.12
CA GLN A 81 16.52 2.13 -18.79
C GLN A 81 17.46 2.66 -17.70
N GLY A 82 17.77 3.96 -17.71
CA GLY A 82 18.62 4.56 -16.69
C GLY A 82 17.99 4.58 -15.30
N LEU A 83 16.64 4.61 -15.20
CA LEU A 83 15.95 4.42 -13.92
C LEU A 83 16.30 3.04 -13.32
N PHE A 84 16.36 1.99 -14.13
CA PHE A 84 16.73 0.66 -13.66
C PHE A 84 18.22 0.53 -13.30
N TRP A 85 19.10 1.20 -14.04
CA TRP A 85 20.52 1.29 -13.66
C TRP A 85 20.70 2.00 -12.31
N MET A 86 19.96 3.08 -12.08
CA MET A 86 19.98 3.82 -10.82
C MET A 86 19.44 2.96 -9.66
N LEU A 87 18.34 2.22 -9.86
CA LEU A 87 17.83 1.26 -8.88
C LEU A 87 18.84 0.13 -8.59
N SER A 88 19.55 -0.34 -9.61
CA SER A 88 20.64 -1.32 -9.45
C SER A 88 21.76 -0.77 -8.57
N LEU A 89 22.18 0.48 -8.82
CA LEU A 89 23.20 1.16 -8.02
C LEU A 89 22.76 1.31 -6.56
N ILE A 90 21.52 1.74 -6.30
CA ILE A 90 20.96 1.79 -4.94
C ILE A 90 20.99 0.40 -4.29
N GLY A 91 20.65 -0.64 -5.04
CA GLY A 91 20.72 -2.01 -4.57
C GLY A 91 22.15 -2.43 -4.20
N VAL A 92 23.15 -2.07 -4.99
CA VAL A 92 24.58 -2.33 -4.70
C VAL A 92 25.03 -1.61 -3.43
N VAL A 93 24.71 -0.32 -3.30
CA VAL A 93 25.03 0.46 -2.08
C VAL A 93 24.38 -0.18 -0.85
N SER A 94 23.12 -0.60 -0.97
CA SER A 94 22.41 -1.29 0.10
C SER A 94 23.07 -2.63 0.46
N LEU A 95 23.51 -3.40 -0.54
CA LEU A 95 24.20 -4.66 -0.33
C LEU A 95 25.55 -4.46 0.38
N VAL A 96 26.33 -3.46 -0.03
CA VAL A 96 27.59 -3.10 0.65
C VAL A 96 27.31 -2.72 2.11
N GLY A 97 26.26 -1.93 2.37
CA GLY A 97 25.82 -1.62 3.72
C GLY A 97 25.45 -2.87 4.54
N CYS A 98 24.81 -3.86 3.92
CA CYS A 98 24.47 -5.12 4.56
C CYS A 98 25.70 -5.96 4.93
N LEU A 99 26.81 -5.88 4.19
CA LEU A 99 28.05 -6.59 4.51
C LEU A 99 28.72 -6.05 5.78
N LEU A 100 28.35 -4.84 6.22
CA LEU A 100 28.83 -4.22 7.46
C LEU A 100 27.96 -4.57 8.67
N LEU A 101 26.82 -5.27 8.47
CA LEU A 101 25.91 -5.65 9.54
C LEU A 101 26.32 -7.00 10.13
N GLU A 102 26.27 -7.08 11.46
CA GLU A 102 26.40 -8.35 12.18
C GLU A 102 25.06 -9.11 12.20
N GLU A 103 25.13 -10.43 12.39
CA GLU A 103 23.96 -11.30 12.48
C GLU A 103 23.07 -10.89 13.69
N THR A 104 21.82 -10.50 13.42
CA THR A 104 20.90 -10.00 14.46
C THR A 104 20.13 -11.10 15.18
N ILE A 105 20.10 -12.31 14.62
CA ILE A 105 19.25 -13.40 15.13
C ILE A 105 19.94 -14.09 16.31
N CYS A 106 19.42 -13.85 17.52
CA CYS A 106 19.89 -14.55 18.74
C CYS A 106 19.34 -15.99 18.86
N HIS A 107 18.11 -16.22 18.40
CA HIS A 107 17.43 -17.52 18.48
C HIS A 107 16.82 -17.88 17.14
N ARG A 108 17.48 -18.80 16.42
CA ARG A 108 16.98 -19.28 15.13
C ARG A 108 15.69 -20.05 15.34
N HIS A 109 14.61 -19.60 14.70
CA HIS A 109 13.38 -20.39 14.67
C HIS A 109 13.61 -21.71 13.93
N ALA A 110 13.44 -22.83 14.64
CA ALA A 110 13.59 -24.19 14.11
C ALA A 110 12.34 -24.68 13.34
N GLY A 111 11.41 -23.78 13.01
CA GLY A 111 10.17 -24.12 12.32
C GLY A 111 10.40 -24.43 10.85
N THR A 112 9.57 -25.31 10.28
CA THR A 112 9.59 -25.61 8.84
C THR A 112 8.73 -24.64 8.05
N VAL A 113 9.05 -24.44 6.76
CA VAL A 113 8.22 -23.64 5.83
C VAL A 113 6.77 -24.12 5.83
N MET A 114 6.56 -25.43 5.91
CA MET A 114 5.23 -26.04 5.99
C MET A 114 4.47 -25.62 7.27
N GLN A 115 5.15 -25.51 8.41
CA GLN A 115 4.54 -25.03 9.66
C GLN A 115 4.13 -23.55 9.53
N SER A 116 4.97 -22.69 8.94
CA SER A 116 4.62 -21.29 8.67
C SER A 116 3.41 -21.17 7.74
N MET A 117 3.36 -21.97 6.67
CA MET A 117 2.21 -22.02 5.75
C MET A 117 0.94 -22.51 6.46
N ARG A 118 1.06 -23.53 7.32
CA ARG A 118 -0.06 -24.02 8.12
C ARG A 118 -0.58 -22.95 9.08
N GLN A 119 0.30 -22.16 9.69
CA GLN A 119 -0.08 -21.05 10.57
C GLN A 119 -0.90 -19.99 9.81
N LEU A 120 -0.49 -19.60 8.59
CA LEU A 120 -1.27 -18.71 7.73
C LEU A 120 -2.67 -19.28 7.47
N GLY A 121 -2.75 -20.57 7.12
CA GLY A 121 -4.03 -21.26 6.90
C GLY A 121 -4.91 -21.29 8.15
N THR A 122 -4.35 -21.54 9.33
CA THR A 122 -5.12 -21.51 10.59
C THR A 122 -5.63 -20.12 10.94
N THR A 123 -4.85 -19.07 10.66
CA THR A 123 -5.26 -17.68 10.88
C THR A 123 -6.45 -17.30 9.97
N LEU A 124 -6.44 -17.75 8.72
CA LEU A 124 -7.56 -17.54 7.77
C LEU A 124 -8.85 -18.29 8.16
N LYS A 125 -8.76 -19.38 8.93
CA LYS A 125 -9.94 -20.11 9.41
C LYS A 125 -10.75 -19.33 10.47
N ASN A 126 -10.17 -18.29 11.08
CA ASN A 126 -10.92 -17.42 11.98
C ASN A 126 -11.84 -16.50 11.15
N PRO A 127 -13.18 -16.68 11.22
CA PRO A 127 -14.11 -15.94 10.36
C PRO A 127 -14.12 -14.43 10.65
N GLY A 128 -13.88 -14.03 11.90
CA GLY A 128 -13.75 -12.62 12.28
C GLY A 128 -12.53 -11.97 11.64
N PHE A 129 -11.38 -12.65 11.72
CA PHE A 129 -10.16 -12.19 11.06
C PHE A 129 -10.33 -12.14 9.53
N ALA A 130 -10.84 -13.21 8.92
CA ALA A 130 -10.99 -13.29 7.46
C ALA A 130 -11.96 -12.23 6.91
N ALA A 131 -13.08 -11.98 7.58
CA ALA A 131 -14.03 -10.95 7.15
C ALA A 131 -13.43 -9.54 7.22
N LEU A 132 -12.72 -9.22 8.31
CA LEU A 132 -11.98 -7.97 8.46
C LEU A 132 -10.87 -7.85 7.42
N LEU A 133 -10.12 -8.93 7.17
CA LEU A 133 -9.04 -9.00 6.20
C LEU A 133 -9.52 -8.63 4.80
N VAL A 134 -10.60 -9.26 4.33
CA VAL A 134 -11.17 -8.97 3.01
C VAL A 134 -11.70 -7.54 2.95
N THR A 135 -12.40 -7.09 3.99
CA THR A 135 -13.01 -5.75 4.04
C THR A 135 -11.95 -4.64 3.99
N PHE A 136 -10.95 -4.67 4.86
CA PHE A 136 -9.96 -3.60 4.94
C PHE A 136 -8.88 -3.69 3.85
N SER A 137 -8.55 -4.89 3.36
CA SER A 137 -7.57 -5.03 2.27
C SER A 137 -8.09 -4.49 0.94
N MET A 138 -9.42 -4.50 0.73
CA MET A 138 -10.08 -4.00 -0.49
C MET A 138 -9.81 -2.50 -0.73
N VAL A 139 -9.51 -1.73 0.31
CA VAL A 139 -9.13 -0.31 0.20
C VAL A 139 -7.86 -0.13 -0.66
N SER A 140 -6.97 -1.12 -0.66
CA SER A 140 -5.75 -1.11 -1.47
C SER A 140 -6.04 -1.16 -2.97
N THR A 141 -7.16 -1.76 -3.39
CA THR A 141 -7.63 -1.80 -4.78
C THR A 141 -7.73 -0.39 -5.36
N ALA A 142 -8.40 0.52 -4.65
CA ALA A 142 -8.58 1.90 -5.11
C ALA A 142 -7.26 2.69 -5.14
N SER A 143 -6.39 2.48 -4.14
CA SER A 143 -5.12 3.19 -4.01
C SER A 143 -4.13 2.79 -5.12
N LEU A 144 -3.92 1.48 -5.33
CA LEU A 144 -2.99 1.02 -6.37
C LEU A 144 -3.53 1.22 -7.79
N ALA A 145 -4.86 1.14 -7.99
CA ALA A 145 -5.48 1.53 -9.26
C ALA A 145 -5.08 2.96 -9.66
N PHE A 146 -5.28 3.93 -8.76
CA PHE A 146 -4.87 5.31 -9.01
C PHE A 146 -3.36 5.44 -9.27
N ILE A 147 -2.51 4.83 -8.44
CA ILE A 147 -1.05 4.91 -8.62
C ILE A 147 -0.65 4.41 -10.02
N SER A 148 -1.24 3.30 -10.48
CA SER A 148 -0.91 2.69 -11.77
C SER A 148 -1.33 3.49 -13.00
N THR A 149 -2.49 4.16 -12.95
CA THR A 149 -3.03 4.88 -14.12
C THR A 149 -2.90 6.40 -14.03
N SER A 150 -2.47 6.93 -12.89
CA SER A 150 -2.35 8.38 -12.69
C SER A 150 -1.49 9.06 -13.76
N SER A 151 -0.35 8.46 -14.16
CA SER A 151 0.50 9.01 -15.21
C SER A 151 -0.24 9.07 -16.56
N TYR A 152 -0.98 8.02 -16.93
CA TYR A 152 -1.77 8.02 -18.17
C TYR A 152 -2.91 9.05 -18.15
N ILE A 153 -3.58 9.21 -17.01
CA ILE A 153 -4.63 10.22 -16.86
C ILE A 153 -4.05 11.64 -17.00
N TYR A 154 -2.94 11.94 -16.32
CA TYR A 154 -2.36 13.28 -16.36
C TYR A 154 -1.59 13.56 -17.66
N GLU A 155 -0.77 12.64 -18.14
CA GLU A 155 0.09 12.84 -19.32
C GLU A 155 -0.68 12.59 -20.62
N ASN A 156 -1.31 11.41 -20.78
CA ASN A 156 -1.98 11.07 -22.05
C ASN A 156 -3.36 11.73 -22.21
N ARG A 157 -4.17 11.79 -21.13
CA ARG A 157 -5.53 12.35 -21.21
C ARG A 157 -5.57 13.87 -21.02
N PHE A 158 -4.85 14.41 -20.04
CA PHE A 158 -4.79 15.88 -19.84
C PHE A 158 -3.65 16.56 -20.60
N GLY A 159 -2.76 15.82 -21.28
CA GLY A 159 -1.69 16.39 -22.09
C GLY A 159 -0.58 17.08 -21.28
N LEU A 160 -0.43 16.71 -20.01
CA LEU A 160 0.53 17.36 -19.11
C LEU A 160 1.96 16.80 -19.30
N SER A 161 2.95 17.63 -19.01
CA SER A 161 4.33 17.17 -18.91
C SER A 161 4.56 16.32 -17.65
N PRO A 162 5.61 15.47 -17.60
CA PRO A 162 5.96 14.67 -16.43
C PRO A 162 6.18 15.49 -15.14
N GLN A 163 6.67 16.72 -15.26
CA GLN A 163 6.86 17.63 -14.13
C GLN A 163 5.51 18.13 -13.59
N SER A 164 4.59 18.48 -14.49
CA SER A 164 3.22 18.88 -14.11
C SER A 164 2.46 17.72 -13.50
N TYR A 165 2.57 16.51 -14.06
CA TYR A 165 2.04 15.27 -13.47
C TYR A 165 2.50 15.11 -12.01
N SER A 166 3.81 15.25 -11.75
CA SER A 166 4.37 15.11 -10.42
C SER A 166 3.75 16.09 -9.41
N PHE A 167 3.45 17.32 -9.82
CA PHE A 167 2.77 18.31 -8.98
C PHE A 167 1.34 17.90 -8.62
N TYR A 168 0.53 17.46 -9.60
CA TYR A 168 -0.84 17.02 -9.34
C TYR A 168 -0.91 15.71 -8.54
N PHE A 169 0.02 14.78 -8.80
CA PHE A 169 0.15 13.55 -8.03
C PHE A 169 0.47 13.87 -6.56
N ALA A 170 1.34 14.84 -6.29
CA ALA A 170 1.71 15.24 -4.93
C ALA A 170 0.51 15.68 -4.09
N ILE A 171 -0.51 16.31 -4.69
CA ILE A 171 -1.76 16.69 -4.00
C ILE A 171 -2.43 15.45 -3.40
N ASN A 172 -2.57 14.37 -4.17
CA ASN A 172 -3.15 13.11 -3.68
C ASN A 172 -2.20 12.36 -2.73
N ALA A 173 -0.89 12.43 -2.97
CA ALA A 173 0.11 11.83 -2.10
C ALA A 173 0.09 12.42 -0.69
N ILE A 174 -0.19 13.73 -0.55
CA ILE A 174 -0.43 14.37 0.75
C ILE A 174 -1.59 13.70 1.49
N GLY A 175 -2.68 13.36 0.79
CA GLY A 175 -3.79 12.59 1.38
C GLY A 175 -3.33 11.23 1.92
N LEU A 176 -2.51 10.50 1.15
CA LEU A 176 -1.97 9.21 1.57
C LEU A 176 -1.10 9.32 2.83
N ILE A 177 -0.30 10.39 2.95
CA ILE A 177 0.56 10.66 4.11
C ILE A 177 -0.24 11.15 5.33
N LEU A 178 -1.17 12.08 5.12
CA LEU A 178 -1.95 12.70 6.20
C LEU A 178 -3.03 11.78 6.77
N GLY A 179 -3.51 10.79 6.00
CA GLY A 179 -4.59 9.89 6.45
C GLY A 179 -4.29 9.17 7.76
N PRO A 180 -3.18 8.42 7.89
CA PRO A 180 -2.83 7.74 9.13
C PRO A 180 -2.60 8.72 10.30
N LEU A 181 -2.07 9.92 10.02
CA LEU A 181 -1.89 10.97 11.03
C LEU A 181 -3.24 11.55 11.50
N LEU A 182 -4.19 11.69 10.57
CA LEU A 182 -5.56 12.09 10.87
C LEU A 182 -6.24 11.04 11.76
N TYR A 183 -6.07 9.75 11.47
CA TYR A 183 -6.54 8.67 12.33
C TYR A 183 -6.01 8.80 13.76
N LEU A 184 -4.70 8.99 13.94
CA LEU A 184 -4.08 9.14 15.26
C LEU A 184 -4.65 10.30 16.07
N ARG A 185 -5.07 11.39 15.41
CA ARG A 185 -5.73 12.52 16.06
C ARG A 185 -7.19 12.21 16.39
N LEU A 186 -7.93 11.64 15.45
CA LEU A 186 -9.35 11.30 15.62
C LEU A 186 -9.56 10.20 16.67
N SER A 187 -8.67 9.20 16.73
CA SER A 187 -8.76 8.07 17.67
C SER A 187 -8.63 8.48 19.14
N ARG A 188 -8.15 9.71 19.43
CA ARG A 188 -8.10 10.25 20.79
C ARG A 188 -9.45 10.77 21.28
N ARG A 189 -10.39 11.05 20.38
CA ARG A 189 -11.68 11.70 20.69
C ARG A 189 -12.89 10.88 20.27
N PHE A 190 -12.72 9.99 19.30
CA PHE A 190 -13.80 9.22 18.71
C PHE A 190 -13.51 7.72 18.78
N SER A 191 -14.55 6.92 18.98
CA SER A 191 -14.45 5.47 18.87
C SER A 191 -14.10 5.05 17.45
N ARG A 192 -13.43 3.91 17.29
CA ARG A 192 -12.98 3.42 15.97
C ARG A 192 -14.12 3.27 14.97
N LYS A 193 -15.30 2.83 15.44
CA LYS A 193 -16.52 2.71 14.62
C LYS A 193 -16.99 4.06 14.07
N ALA A 194 -16.92 5.12 14.88
CA ALA A 194 -17.27 6.48 14.48
C ALA A 194 -16.30 7.06 13.44
N ILE A 195 -15.10 6.49 13.28
CA ILE A 195 -14.10 6.90 12.28
C ILE A 195 -14.25 6.08 10.99
N ILE A 196 -14.44 4.76 11.09
CA ILE A 196 -14.46 3.84 9.95
C ILE A 196 -15.61 4.16 8.97
N VAL A 197 -16.82 4.40 9.49
CA VAL A 197 -18.01 4.65 8.64
C VAL A 197 -17.85 5.92 7.79
N PRO A 198 -17.47 7.09 8.37
CA PRO A 198 -17.15 8.27 7.56
C PRO A 198 -16.04 8.05 6.55
N CYS A 199 -15.03 7.22 6.85
CA CYS A 199 -13.95 6.96 5.90
C CYS A 199 -14.47 6.27 4.63
N PHE A 200 -15.26 5.21 4.78
CA PHE A 200 -15.86 4.53 3.62
C PHE A 200 -16.87 5.39 2.89
N ALA A 201 -17.68 6.19 3.61
CA ALA A 201 -18.59 7.15 3.00
C ALA A 201 -17.83 8.21 2.17
N ALA A 202 -16.72 8.72 2.68
CA ALA A 202 -15.89 9.69 1.97
C ALA A 202 -15.22 9.10 0.71
N MET A 203 -14.89 7.80 0.71
CA MET A 203 -14.42 7.12 -0.51
C MET A 203 -15.52 7.08 -1.58
N ILE A 204 -16.77 6.79 -1.19
CA ILE A 204 -17.92 6.79 -2.11
C ILE A 204 -18.14 8.21 -2.66
N ILE A 205 -18.18 9.22 -1.77
CA ILE A 205 -18.37 10.62 -2.16
C ILE A 205 -17.25 11.07 -3.08
N GLY A 206 -15.99 10.80 -2.75
CA GLY A 206 -14.85 11.12 -3.60
C GLY A 206 -14.94 10.46 -4.97
N GLY A 207 -15.34 9.19 -5.04
CA GLY A 207 -15.57 8.51 -6.31
C GLY A 207 -16.69 9.13 -7.14
N VAL A 208 -17.80 9.52 -6.52
CA VAL A 208 -18.90 10.25 -7.19
C VAL A 208 -18.42 11.60 -7.71
N LEU A 209 -17.66 12.35 -6.89
CA LEU A 209 -17.10 13.65 -7.28
C LEU A 209 -16.15 13.51 -8.48
N VAL A 210 -15.33 12.46 -8.53
CA VAL A 210 -14.46 12.17 -9.68
C VAL A 210 -15.29 11.90 -10.93
N CYS A 211 -16.37 11.11 -10.84
CA CYS A 211 -17.24 10.83 -11.98
C CYS A 211 -17.95 12.08 -12.52
N LEU A 212 -18.36 13.01 -11.63
CA LEU A 212 -19.12 14.19 -12.01
C LEU A 212 -18.23 15.36 -12.47
N PHE A 213 -17.11 15.59 -11.78
CA PHE A 213 -16.32 16.81 -11.91
C PHE A 213 -14.86 16.55 -12.31
N GLY A 214 -14.40 15.28 -12.31
CA GLY A 214 -13.00 14.93 -12.60
C GLY A 214 -12.57 15.29 -14.02
N SER A 215 -13.49 15.33 -14.98
CA SER A 215 -13.21 15.69 -16.37
C SER A 215 -13.04 17.18 -16.64
N ILE A 216 -13.38 18.06 -15.68
CA ILE A 216 -13.31 19.52 -15.84
C ILE A 216 -11.86 19.99 -16.02
N GLY A 217 -10.91 19.33 -15.36
CA GLY A 217 -9.50 19.64 -15.48
C GLY A 217 -8.63 18.87 -14.49
N PRO A 218 -7.30 18.94 -14.65
CA PRO A 218 -6.37 18.14 -13.84
C PRO A 218 -6.40 18.49 -12.36
N LEU A 219 -6.61 19.78 -12.02
CA LEU A 219 -6.78 20.22 -10.63
C LEU A 219 -8.09 19.70 -10.03
N PHE A 220 -9.19 19.72 -10.79
CA PHE A 220 -10.48 19.18 -10.33
C PHE A 220 -10.39 17.68 -10.10
N PHE A 221 -9.75 16.92 -11.00
CA PHE A 221 -9.48 15.50 -10.77
C PHE A 221 -8.67 15.28 -9.48
N ALA A 222 -7.59 16.05 -9.28
CA ALA A 222 -6.78 15.92 -8.07
C ALA A 222 -7.57 16.21 -6.78
N LEU A 223 -8.35 17.29 -6.76
CA LEU A 223 -9.13 17.72 -5.59
C LEU A 223 -10.33 16.84 -5.31
N THR A 224 -11.01 16.32 -6.34
CA THR A 224 -12.17 15.43 -6.18
C THR A 224 -11.76 14.05 -5.68
N LEU A 225 -10.54 13.58 -6.03
CA LEU A 225 -9.99 12.32 -5.55
C LEU A 225 -9.38 12.42 -4.13
N LEU A 226 -8.93 13.61 -3.72
CA LEU A 226 -8.24 13.83 -2.44
C LEU A 226 -9.01 13.31 -1.20
N PRO A 227 -10.33 13.51 -1.05
CA PRO A 227 -11.09 12.94 0.08
C PRO A 227 -11.01 11.42 0.13
N ALA A 228 -11.09 10.74 -1.02
CA ALA A 228 -11.00 9.28 -1.09
C ALA A 228 -9.58 8.80 -0.75
N SER A 229 -8.54 9.46 -1.27
CA SER A 229 -7.13 9.16 -0.95
C SER A 229 -6.84 9.34 0.55
N LEU A 230 -7.28 10.46 1.13
CA LEU A 230 -7.07 10.78 2.54
C LEU A 230 -7.78 9.78 3.46
N MET A 231 -9.06 9.54 3.21
CA MET A 231 -9.90 8.70 4.08
C MET A 231 -9.64 7.21 3.88
N GLY A 232 -9.30 6.78 2.66
CA GLY A 232 -8.80 5.43 2.39
C GLY A 232 -7.48 5.13 3.11
N SER A 233 -6.59 6.13 3.26
CA SER A 233 -5.38 5.95 4.07
C SER A 233 -5.66 6.06 5.58
N CYS A 234 -6.63 6.89 6.00
CA CYS A 234 -7.07 7.04 7.39
C CYS A 234 -7.64 5.76 7.99
N VAL A 235 -8.33 4.93 7.20
CA VAL A 235 -8.97 3.71 7.71
C VAL A 235 -7.99 2.56 7.97
N ARG A 236 -6.80 2.57 7.34
CA ARG A 236 -5.80 1.47 7.44
C ARG A 236 -5.38 1.14 8.88
N PRO A 237 -4.95 2.10 9.72
CA PRO A 237 -4.53 1.78 11.09
C PRO A 237 -5.66 1.15 11.93
N ALA A 238 -6.90 1.62 11.76
CA ALA A 238 -8.07 1.06 12.44
C ALA A 238 -8.28 -0.42 12.07
N GLY A 239 -8.20 -0.72 10.77
CA GLY A 239 -8.35 -2.08 10.25
C GLY A 239 -7.25 -3.01 10.78
N ILE A 240 -5.99 -2.56 10.78
CA ILE A 240 -4.86 -3.33 11.30
C ILE A 240 -5.05 -3.66 12.78
N CYS A 241 -5.45 -2.69 13.61
CA CYS A 241 -5.72 -2.93 15.03
C CYS A 241 -6.81 -3.99 15.24
N TYR A 242 -7.96 -3.87 14.55
CA TYR A 242 -9.04 -4.85 14.66
C TYR A 242 -8.60 -6.25 14.23
N MET A 243 -7.85 -6.37 13.14
CA MET A 243 -7.36 -7.66 12.65
C MET A 243 -6.36 -8.31 13.62
N LEU A 244 -5.44 -7.53 14.18
CA LEU A 244 -4.47 -8.04 15.16
C LEU A 244 -5.13 -8.43 16.49
N GLU A 245 -6.15 -7.70 16.94
CA GLU A 245 -6.91 -8.04 18.14
C GLU A 245 -7.66 -9.38 18.02
N GLN A 246 -7.98 -9.83 16.81
CA GLN A 246 -8.57 -11.15 16.59
C GLN A 246 -7.57 -12.31 16.71
N GLN A 247 -6.26 -12.03 16.78
CA GLN A 247 -5.19 -13.03 16.69
C GLN A 247 -4.05 -12.76 17.69
N LYS A 248 -4.17 -13.32 18.90
CA LYS A 248 -3.16 -13.16 19.98
C LYS A 248 -1.95 -14.09 19.83
N GLU A 249 -2.16 -15.35 19.42
CA GLU A 249 -1.10 -16.37 19.36
C GLU A 249 -0.25 -16.31 18.08
N HIS A 250 -0.79 -15.77 16.98
CA HIS A 250 -0.17 -15.82 15.65
C HIS A 250 -0.10 -14.44 14.97
N SER A 251 0.39 -13.43 15.69
CA SER A 251 0.48 -12.04 15.22
C SER A 251 1.36 -11.86 13.96
N GLY A 252 2.40 -12.69 13.81
CA GLY A 252 3.26 -12.72 12.61
C GLY A 252 2.53 -13.21 11.36
N ALA A 253 1.75 -14.29 11.48
CA ALA A 253 0.92 -14.81 10.39
C ALA A 253 -0.18 -13.81 10.00
N ALA A 254 -0.82 -13.17 10.98
CA ALA A 254 -1.81 -12.13 10.76
C ALA A 254 -1.22 -10.94 9.97
N SER A 255 -0.07 -10.42 10.38
CA SER A 255 0.60 -9.30 9.68
C SER A 255 0.97 -9.64 8.24
N SER A 256 1.42 -10.87 8.00
CA SER A 256 1.78 -11.36 6.66
C SER A 256 0.57 -11.47 5.75
N LEU A 257 -0.56 -11.99 6.26
CA LEU A 257 -1.82 -12.05 5.53
C LEU A 257 -2.36 -10.66 5.20
N ILE A 258 -2.31 -9.72 6.15
CA ILE A 258 -2.74 -8.33 5.93
C ILE A 258 -2.01 -7.71 4.74
N ASN A 259 -0.67 -7.80 4.73
CA ASN A 259 0.13 -7.26 3.63
C ASN A 259 -0.09 -8.00 2.32
N CYS A 260 -0.16 -9.34 2.36
CA CYS A 260 -0.40 -10.17 1.18
C CYS A 260 -1.75 -9.83 0.53
N PHE A 261 -2.83 -9.82 1.29
CA PHE A 261 -4.16 -9.52 0.77
C PHE A 261 -4.26 -8.07 0.28
N SER A 262 -3.63 -7.12 0.99
CA SER A 262 -3.56 -5.73 0.54
C SER A 262 -2.86 -5.61 -0.83
N LEU A 263 -1.76 -6.32 -1.03
CA LEU A 263 -1.06 -6.34 -2.32
C LEU A 263 -1.86 -7.07 -3.42
N VAL A 264 -2.49 -8.19 -3.09
CA VAL A 264 -3.34 -8.94 -4.04
C VAL A 264 -4.51 -8.08 -4.50
N PHE A 265 -5.29 -7.51 -3.58
CA PHE A 265 -6.41 -6.63 -3.94
C PHE A 265 -5.94 -5.36 -4.64
N GLY A 266 -4.81 -4.79 -4.22
CA GLY A 266 -4.17 -3.70 -4.94
C GLY A 266 -3.81 -4.08 -6.39
N SER A 267 -3.25 -5.26 -6.63
CA SER A 267 -2.91 -5.75 -7.98
C SER A 267 -4.15 -5.98 -8.84
N VAL A 268 -5.27 -6.44 -8.26
CA VAL A 268 -6.56 -6.52 -8.94
C VAL A 268 -7.03 -5.12 -9.34
N GLY A 269 -6.84 -4.13 -8.47
CA GLY A 269 -7.11 -2.72 -8.79
C GLY A 269 -6.31 -2.20 -9.97
N MET A 270 -4.99 -2.48 -10.00
CA MET A 270 -4.13 -2.12 -11.12
C MET A 270 -4.56 -2.81 -12.42
N PHE A 271 -4.92 -4.09 -12.35
CA PHE A 271 -5.42 -4.84 -13.51
C PHE A 271 -6.73 -4.25 -14.05
N ILE A 272 -7.72 -3.99 -13.20
CA ILE A 272 -8.98 -3.37 -13.63
C ILE A 272 -8.71 -1.99 -14.24
N ALA A 273 -7.85 -1.19 -13.60
CA ALA A 273 -7.50 0.14 -14.09
C ALA A 273 -6.77 0.11 -15.45
N SER A 274 -5.99 -0.95 -15.72
CA SER A 274 -5.31 -1.14 -17.01
C SER A 274 -6.23 -1.45 -18.20
N LEU A 275 -7.50 -1.80 -17.95
CA LEU A 275 -8.47 -2.04 -19.04
C LEU A 275 -8.84 -0.76 -19.79
N ASP A 276 -8.75 0.40 -19.12
CA ASP A 276 -9.02 1.72 -19.70
C ASP A 276 -8.18 2.78 -18.96
N GLU A 277 -6.87 2.80 -19.26
CA GLU A 277 -5.85 3.55 -18.52
C GLU A 277 -6.08 5.07 -18.48
N ALA A 278 -6.78 5.62 -19.47
CA ALA A 278 -7.03 7.05 -19.61
C ALA A 278 -8.39 7.49 -19.03
N ASN A 279 -9.22 6.55 -18.58
CA ASN A 279 -10.57 6.84 -18.12
C ASN A 279 -10.64 7.17 -16.63
N LEU A 280 -10.66 8.46 -16.34
CA LEU A 280 -10.83 8.99 -14.98
C LEU A 280 -12.11 8.51 -14.28
N ALA A 281 -13.19 8.20 -15.02
CA ALA A 281 -14.43 7.72 -14.41
C ALA A 281 -14.27 6.29 -13.86
N LEU A 282 -13.39 5.47 -14.45
CA LEU A 282 -13.07 4.15 -13.93
C LEU A 282 -12.49 4.23 -12.51
N ILE A 283 -11.64 5.21 -12.24
CA ILE A 283 -11.10 5.46 -10.89
C ILE A 283 -12.20 5.87 -9.91
N GLY A 284 -13.13 6.71 -10.36
CA GLY A 284 -14.32 7.07 -9.58
C GLY A 284 -15.18 5.85 -9.23
N VAL A 285 -15.48 5.01 -10.23
CA VAL A 285 -16.25 3.77 -10.06
C VAL A 285 -15.56 2.78 -9.13
N ILE A 286 -14.24 2.59 -9.25
CA ILE A 286 -13.48 1.73 -8.33
C ILE A 286 -13.61 2.23 -6.89
N ASN A 287 -13.47 3.55 -6.66
CA ASN A 287 -13.63 4.13 -5.32
C ASN A 287 -15.04 3.93 -4.75
N ILE A 288 -16.08 4.11 -5.57
CA ILE A 288 -17.48 3.86 -5.19
C ILE A 288 -17.66 2.39 -4.84
N ALA A 289 -17.26 1.48 -5.73
CA ALA A 289 -17.46 0.03 -5.55
C ALA A 289 -16.74 -0.47 -4.30
N VAL A 290 -15.48 -0.06 -4.09
CA VAL A 290 -14.70 -0.40 -2.90
C VAL A 290 -15.33 0.20 -1.63
N GLY A 291 -15.72 1.47 -1.65
CA GLY A 291 -16.35 2.14 -0.51
C GLY A 291 -17.67 1.47 -0.10
N VAL A 292 -18.54 1.17 -1.07
CA VAL A 292 -19.81 0.46 -0.85
C VAL A 292 -19.57 -0.95 -0.31
N PHE A 293 -18.65 -1.70 -0.93
CA PHE A 293 -18.29 -3.05 -0.47
C PHE A 293 -17.76 -3.04 0.97
N CYS A 294 -16.86 -2.11 1.30
CA CYS A 294 -16.28 -2.01 2.64
C CYS A 294 -17.33 -1.60 3.68
N LEU A 295 -18.23 -0.68 3.32
CA LEU A 295 -19.32 -0.25 4.19
C LEU A 295 -20.29 -1.41 4.46
N MET A 296 -20.70 -2.14 3.43
CA MET A 296 -21.53 -3.34 3.58
C MET A 296 -20.83 -4.41 4.42
N GLY A 297 -19.57 -4.73 4.11
CA GLY A 297 -18.75 -5.67 4.87
C GLY A 297 -18.66 -5.30 6.35
N TRP A 298 -18.40 -4.02 6.66
CA TRP A 298 -18.38 -3.52 8.02
C TRP A 298 -19.72 -3.69 8.76
N THR A 299 -20.84 -3.39 8.10
CA THR A 299 -22.17 -3.59 8.71
C THR A 299 -22.49 -5.06 8.96
N VAL A 300 -22.10 -5.96 8.04
CA VAL A 300 -22.31 -7.41 8.19
C VAL A 300 -21.46 -7.96 9.34
N ILE A 301 -20.20 -7.53 9.46
CA ILE A 301 -19.32 -7.91 10.57
C ILE A 301 -19.91 -7.47 11.90
N GLY A 302 -20.43 -6.24 11.97
CA GLY A 302 -21.11 -5.72 13.15
C GLY A 302 -22.39 -6.47 13.52
N LYS A 303 -23.22 -6.83 12.53
CA LYS A 303 -24.48 -7.58 12.77
C LYS A 303 -24.24 -9.02 13.22
N ARG A 304 -23.18 -9.66 12.73
CA ARG A 304 -22.86 -11.07 13.04
C ARG A 304 -21.99 -11.25 14.28
N ASN A 305 -21.65 -10.17 15.00
CA ASN A 305 -20.76 -10.19 16.18
C ASN A 305 -19.48 -11.03 15.95
N LEU A 306 -18.89 -10.92 14.75
CA LEU A 306 -17.73 -11.74 14.38
C LEU A 306 -16.44 -11.27 15.06
N ILE A 307 -16.45 -10.08 15.65
CA ILE A 307 -15.34 -9.50 16.40
C ILE A 307 -15.43 -10.02 17.84
N LYS A 308 -14.41 -10.75 18.30
CA LYS A 308 -14.33 -11.16 19.71
C LYS A 308 -14.34 -9.92 20.62
N SER A 309 -15.36 -9.80 21.46
CA SER A 309 -15.74 -8.65 22.30
C SER A 309 -14.76 -8.26 23.42
N ALA A 310 -13.45 -8.33 23.21
CA ALA A 310 -12.50 -7.89 24.23
C ALA A 310 -12.21 -6.38 24.20
N VAL A 311 -12.71 -5.64 23.19
CA VAL A 311 -12.42 -4.22 22.98
C VAL A 311 -13.63 -3.51 22.34
N VAL A 312 -14.78 -3.55 23.02
CA VAL A 312 -15.91 -2.67 22.71
C VAL A 312 -16.07 -1.73 23.89
N ASP A 313 -15.11 -0.82 24.02
CA ASP A 313 -15.21 0.44 24.77
C ASP A 313 -14.49 1.52 23.95
#